data_AF-A0A936DCQ8-F1
#
_entry.id   AF-A0A936DCQ8-F1
#
_cell.length_a   1.000
_cell.length_b   1.000
_cell.length_c   1.000
_cell.angle_alpha   90.00
_cell.angle_beta   90.00
_cell.angle_gamma   90.00
#
_symmetry.space_group_name_H-M   'P 1'
#
loop_
_entity.id
_entity.type
_entity.pdbx_description
1 polymer ?
#
loop_
_entity_poly.entity_id
_entity_poly.type
_entity_poly.pdbx_seq_one_letter_code
_entity_poly.pdbx_strand_id
1 'polypeptide(L)'
;MNGADGTIGGAITREVFTMLRTTLASLIAATIVFAACDNTQKGEIKAGGVEVSKDGVKAPGVEVSKDGVKAPGVEVSKDGVVAPGVEVSKDGVKAGEVGVDVDANGNVKVNGVASVDAAGNAKVAAGGAEIEAGKDKVEVSGAGGTVKVDGAKGEVVAGDAKVTDKGVEVGGVKVGPGGIEVPGVKVPGGSAGGSAGGSAGSAKSGGCSSGGCAQNCADSGSCKFTCSGGNCKQSCGAKASCQFECSGGNCTQACKAGSSCDLGCSGGNCKRDCSGATCKKTCSGDGCSG
;
A
#
# COMPACT_ATOMS: atom_id res chain seq x y z
N MET A 1 -41.17 110.08 -52.08
CA MET A 1 -41.74 110.53 -50.80
C MET A 1 -41.78 109.34 -49.87
N ASN A 2 -41.04 109.42 -48.75
CA ASN A 2 -41.17 108.72 -47.47
C ASN A 2 -41.30 107.18 -47.53
N GLY A 3 -40.40 106.35 -46.99
CA GLY A 3 -39.59 106.48 -45.78
C GLY A 3 -40.03 105.39 -44.79
N ALA A 4 -39.12 104.56 -44.30
CA ALA A 4 -39.18 103.97 -42.96
C ALA A 4 -37.90 103.18 -42.63
N ASP A 5 -37.39 103.54 -41.46
CA ASP A 5 -36.30 103.00 -40.66
C ASP A 5 -36.46 101.51 -40.31
N GLY A 6 -35.35 100.85 -39.97
CA GLY A 6 -35.32 99.42 -39.62
C GLY A 6 -34.03 99.00 -38.91
N THR A 7 -33.56 99.83 -37.99
CA THR A 7 -32.38 99.61 -37.14
C THR A 7 -32.63 98.52 -36.09
N ILE A 8 -32.48 97.22 -36.44
CA ILE A 8 -32.58 96.10 -35.46
C ILE A 8 -31.43 95.06 -35.62
N GLY A 9 -30.61 95.13 -36.67
CA GLY A 9 -29.64 94.07 -36.99
C GLY A 9 -28.27 94.10 -36.29
N GLY A 10 -27.94 95.15 -35.51
CA GLY A 10 -26.57 95.38 -35.03
C GLY A 10 -26.25 94.93 -33.59
N ALA A 11 -27.26 94.80 -32.72
CA ALA A 11 -27.03 94.45 -31.32
C ALA A 11 -26.94 92.93 -31.08
N ILE A 12 -27.71 92.14 -31.85
CA ILE A 12 -27.74 90.68 -31.74
C ILE A 12 -26.40 90.08 -32.21
N THR A 13 -25.74 90.70 -33.18
CA THR A 13 -24.47 90.22 -33.74
C THR A 13 -23.29 90.38 -32.78
N ARG A 14 -23.33 91.32 -31.82
CA ARG A 14 -22.20 91.57 -30.91
C ARG A 14 -22.23 90.70 -29.65
N GLU A 15 -23.42 90.45 -29.10
CA GLU A 15 -23.63 89.55 -27.96
C GLU A 15 -23.39 88.08 -28.36
N VAL A 16 -23.89 87.66 -29.52
CA VAL A 16 -23.68 86.30 -30.06
C VAL A 16 -22.19 86.04 -30.34
N PHE A 17 -21.45 87.04 -30.82
CA PHE A 17 -20.01 86.89 -31.09
C PHE A 17 -19.16 86.82 -29.80
N THR A 18 -19.62 87.46 -28.73
CA THR A 18 -18.94 87.43 -27.44
C THR A 18 -19.18 86.09 -26.74
N MET A 19 -20.43 85.59 -26.76
CA MET A 19 -20.74 84.23 -26.29
C MET A 19 -19.94 83.17 -27.06
N LEU A 20 -19.91 83.23 -28.40
CA LEU A 20 -19.19 82.27 -29.24
C LEU A 20 -17.67 82.25 -28.96
N ARG A 21 -17.08 83.40 -28.60
CA ARG A 21 -15.66 83.49 -28.20
C ARG A 21 -15.36 82.86 -26.84
N THR A 22 -16.25 83.03 -25.85
CA THR A 22 -16.10 82.38 -24.55
C THR A 22 -16.30 80.87 -24.62
N THR A 23 -17.21 80.38 -25.45
CA THR A 23 -17.40 78.93 -25.64
C THR A 23 -16.27 78.30 -26.45
N LEU A 24 -15.72 79.00 -27.45
CA LEU A 24 -14.53 78.50 -28.19
C LEU A 24 -13.27 78.47 -27.31
N ALA A 25 -13.06 79.47 -26.44
CA ALA A 25 -11.89 79.50 -25.56
C ALA A 25 -11.91 78.34 -24.54
N SER A 26 -13.08 78.00 -23.99
CA SER A 26 -13.24 76.84 -23.12
C SER A 26 -13.11 75.50 -23.87
N LEU A 27 -13.51 75.43 -25.15
CA LEU A 27 -13.29 74.25 -25.99
C LEU A 27 -11.82 74.03 -26.31
N ILE A 28 -11.06 75.12 -26.53
CA ILE A 28 -9.61 75.09 -26.80
C ILE A 28 -8.82 74.70 -25.54
N ALA A 29 -9.22 75.20 -24.37
CA ALA A 29 -8.61 74.77 -23.10
C ALA A 29 -8.88 73.28 -22.80
N ALA A 30 -10.07 72.77 -23.14
CA ALA A 30 -10.39 71.34 -23.05
C ALA A 30 -9.58 70.49 -24.04
N THR A 31 -9.23 71.03 -25.23
CA THR A 31 -8.36 70.31 -26.18
C THR A 31 -6.90 70.26 -25.70
N ILE A 32 -6.43 71.25 -24.93
CA ILE A 32 -5.06 71.26 -24.40
C ILE A 32 -4.89 70.25 -23.24
N VAL A 33 -5.94 69.95 -22.47
CA VAL A 33 -5.87 68.90 -21.44
C VAL A 33 -5.80 67.49 -22.06
N PHE A 34 -6.36 67.28 -23.26
CA PHE A 34 -6.18 66.04 -24.02
C PHE A 34 -4.86 65.99 -24.82
N ALA A 35 -4.26 67.14 -25.17
CA ALA A 35 -2.97 67.20 -25.85
C ALA A 35 -1.78 66.70 -25.00
N ALA A 36 -1.93 66.58 -23.68
CA ALA A 36 -0.94 65.90 -22.83
C ALA A 36 -1.03 64.35 -22.90
N CYS A 37 -2.07 63.81 -23.54
CA CYS A 37 -2.25 62.38 -23.80
C CYS A 37 -2.21 62.00 -25.30
N ASP A 38 -1.98 62.96 -26.20
CA ASP A 38 -1.99 62.73 -27.64
C ASP A 38 -0.58 62.52 -28.21
N ASN A 39 0.03 61.37 -27.88
CA ASN A 39 1.23 60.86 -28.56
C ASN A 39 0.86 59.83 -29.66
N THR A 40 -0.38 59.92 -30.16
CA THR A 40 -1.03 58.89 -31.00
C THR A 40 -0.80 59.09 -32.50
N GLN A 41 0.38 59.52 -32.93
CA GLN A 41 0.68 59.73 -34.36
C GLN A 41 1.81 58.87 -34.94
N LYS A 42 2.28 57.84 -34.22
CA LYS A 42 3.21 56.84 -34.82
C LYS A 42 3.01 55.38 -34.42
N GLY A 43 1.92 55.06 -33.72
CA GLY A 43 1.70 53.70 -33.22
C GLY A 43 2.68 53.29 -32.11
N GLU A 44 3.39 54.26 -31.52
CA GLU A 44 4.29 54.09 -30.39
C GLU A 44 3.97 55.14 -29.31
N ILE A 45 3.59 54.71 -28.10
CA ILE A 45 3.44 55.60 -26.94
C ILE A 45 4.70 55.44 -26.08
N LYS A 46 5.44 56.52 -25.84
CA LYS A 46 6.61 56.52 -24.95
C LYS A 46 6.37 57.44 -23.76
N ALA A 47 6.33 56.88 -22.55
CA ALA A 47 6.14 57.63 -21.31
C ALA A 47 6.85 56.94 -20.13
N GLY A 48 7.66 57.67 -19.36
CA GLY A 48 8.26 57.16 -18.12
C GLY A 48 9.17 55.94 -18.27
N GLY A 49 9.86 55.79 -19.41
CA GLY A 49 10.69 54.60 -19.71
C GLY A 49 9.90 53.39 -20.23
N VAL A 50 8.58 53.54 -20.41
CA VAL A 50 7.70 52.54 -21.02
C VAL A 50 7.44 52.91 -22.48
N GLU A 51 7.62 51.94 -23.37
CA GLU A 51 7.30 52.00 -24.80
C GLU A 51 6.16 51.03 -25.10
N VAL A 52 5.07 51.51 -25.69
CA VAL A 52 3.95 50.69 -26.17
C VAL A 52 3.93 50.76 -27.68
N SER A 53 3.94 49.63 -28.38
CA SER A 53 3.92 49.52 -29.84
C SER A 53 2.92 48.45 -30.31
N LYS A 54 2.82 48.24 -31.63
CA LYS A 54 2.04 47.12 -32.22
C LYS A 54 2.62 45.74 -31.91
N ASP A 55 3.88 45.68 -31.50
CA ASP A 55 4.58 44.44 -31.18
C ASP A 55 4.58 44.14 -29.68
N GLY A 56 4.18 45.11 -28.84
CA GLY A 56 3.91 44.91 -27.42
C GLY A 56 4.33 46.08 -26.54
N VAL A 57 4.60 45.81 -25.27
CA VAL A 57 4.96 46.80 -24.23
C VAL A 57 6.35 46.52 -23.68
N LYS A 58 7.26 47.49 -23.77
CA LYS A 58 8.61 47.42 -23.20
C LYS A 58 8.71 48.41 -22.04
N ALA A 59 9.01 47.94 -20.84
CA ALA A 59 9.29 48.74 -19.65
C ALA A 59 10.68 48.37 -19.10
N PRO A 60 11.27 49.17 -18.19
CA PRO A 60 12.54 48.81 -17.57
C PRO A 60 12.40 47.47 -16.85
N GLY A 61 13.09 46.44 -17.35
CA GLY A 61 13.05 45.09 -16.81
C GLY A 61 11.81 44.27 -17.17
N VAL A 62 10.88 44.72 -18.00
CA VAL A 62 9.76 43.85 -18.45
C VAL A 62 9.48 44.09 -19.92
N GLU A 63 9.36 43.03 -20.69
CA GLU A 63 8.95 43.07 -22.09
C GLU A 63 7.75 42.16 -22.31
N VAL A 64 6.65 42.71 -22.81
CA VAL A 64 5.45 41.99 -23.23
C VAL A 64 5.41 42.03 -24.76
N SER A 65 5.24 40.89 -25.40
CA SER A 65 5.18 40.75 -26.86
C SER A 65 4.16 39.70 -27.28
N LYS A 66 4.02 39.46 -28.59
CA LYS A 66 3.19 38.37 -29.14
C LYS A 66 3.71 36.97 -28.80
N ASP A 67 4.98 36.87 -28.39
CA ASP A 67 5.62 35.62 -28.00
C ASP A 67 5.58 35.37 -26.49
N GLY A 68 5.16 36.37 -25.71
CA GLY A 68 4.90 36.25 -24.28
C GLY A 68 5.50 37.40 -23.45
N VAL A 69 5.85 37.13 -22.20
CA VAL A 69 6.34 38.11 -21.21
C VAL A 69 7.73 37.72 -20.73
N LYS A 70 8.70 38.64 -20.82
CA LYS A 70 10.06 38.48 -20.29
C LYS A 70 10.28 39.48 -19.16
N ALA A 71 10.72 38.99 -18.00
CA ALA A 71 11.14 39.77 -16.85
C ALA A 71 12.43 39.17 -16.26
N PRO A 72 13.19 39.89 -15.40
CA PRO A 72 14.33 39.34 -14.69
C PRO A 72 13.97 38.03 -13.99
N GLY A 73 14.61 36.95 -14.43
CA GLY A 73 14.44 35.61 -13.88
C GLY A 73 13.21 34.85 -14.38
N VAL A 74 12.20 35.50 -14.97
CA VAL A 74 10.97 34.82 -15.41
C VAL A 74 10.66 35.09 -16.87
N GLU A 75 10.42 34.03 -17.63
CA GLU A 75 9.94 34.08 -19.01
C GLU A 75 8.63 33.28 -19.14
N VAL A 76 7.60 33.91 -19.70
CA VAL A 76 6.32 33.30 -20.06
C VAL A 76 6.25 33.29 -21.57
N SER A 77 5.97 32.14 -22.19
CA SER A 77 5.82 31.98 -23.63
C SER A 77 4.65 31.06 -23.97
N LYS A 78 4.47 30.77 -25.27
CA LYS A 78 3.49 29.77 -25.75
C LYS A 78 3.87 28.34 -25.36
N ASP A 79 5.12 28.12 -24.99
CA ASP A 79 5.64 26.82 -24.61
C ASP A 79 5.64 26.60 -23.10
N GLY A 80 5.47 27.67 -22.31
CA GLY A 80 5.21 27.59 -20.87
C GLY A 80 5.82 28.73 -20.07
N VAL A 81 6.23 28.45 -18.83
CA VAL A 81 6.81 29.41 -17.89
C VAL A 81 8.15 28.90 -17.40
N VAL A 82 9.20 29.70 -17.54
CA VAL A 82 10.54 29.43 -17.02
C VAL A 82 10.83 30.43 -15.91
N ALA A 83 11.15 29.94 -14.73
CA ALA A 83 11.60 30.74 -13.59
C ALA A 83 12.83 30.08 -12.94
N PRO A 84 13.56 30.76 -12.04
CA PRO A 84 14.71 30.14 -11.38
C PRO A 84 14.23 28.94 -10.56
N GLY A 85 14.80 27.77 -10.83
CA GLY A 85 14.46 26.53 -10.13
C GLY A 85 13.18 25.82 -10.59
N VAL A 86 12.34 26.42 -11.45
CA VAL A 86 11.13 25.77 -11.97
C VAL A 86 10.86 26.08 -13.45
N GLU A 87 10.53 25.04 -14.20
CA GLU A 87 10.09 25.11 -15.60
C GLU A 87 8.72 24.44 -15.71
N VAL A 88 7.74 25.14 -16.26
CA VAL A 88 6.42 24.62 -16.62
C VAL A 88 6.33 24.61 -18.13
N SER A 89 5.94 23.49 -18.73
CA SER A 89 5.78 23.35 -20.18
C SER A 89 4.62 22.41 -20.52
N LYS A 90 4.42 22.14 -21.81
CA LYS A 90 3.49 21.10 -22.28
C LYS A 90 3.87 19.71 -21.80
N ASP A 91 5.17 19.49 -21.53
CA ASP A 91 5.68 18.20 -21.06
C ASP A 91 5.50 18.01 -19.54
N GLY A 92 5.13 19.08 -18.81
CA GLY A 92 4.88 19.07 -17.38
C GLY A 92 5.65 20.14 -16.59
N VAL A 93 5.95 19.87 -15.33
CA VAL A 93 6.64 20.76 -14.40
C VAL A 93 7.96 20.14 -13.95
N LYS A 94 9.08 20.85 -14.10
CA LYS A 94 10.40 20.46 -13.59
C LYS A 94 10.83 21.40 -12.50
N ALA A 95 11.07 20.91 -11.29
CA ALA A 95 11.62 21.67 -10.18
C ALA A 95 13.10 21.32 -10.00
N GLY A 96 13.97 21.90 -10.83
CA GLY A 96 15.36 21.48 -11.01
C GLY A 96 16.23 21.49 -9.75
N GLU A 97 15.99 22.40 -8.80
CA GLU A 97 16.75 22.42 -7.53
C GLU A 97 16.34 21.31 -6.57
N VAL A 98 15.06 20.94 -6.56
CA VAL A 98 14.50 19.91 -5.67
C VAL A 98 14.57 18.53 -6.32
N GLY A 99 14.75 18.49 -7.65
CA GLY A 99 14.82 17.27 -8.45
C GLY A 99 13.49 16.53 -8.55
N VAL A 100 12.39 17.29 -8.57
CA VAL A 100 11.03 16.77 -8.72
C VAL A 100 10.51 17.15 -10.08
N ASP A 101 10.16 16.15 -10.88
CA ASP A 101 9.54 16.33 -12.19
C ASP A 101 8.13 15.75 -12.16
N VAL A 102 7.15 16.51 -12.64
CA VAL A 102 5.78 16.07 -12.89
C VAL A 102 5.57 16.08 -14.40
N ASP A 103 5.23 14.96 -15.01
CA ASP A 103 4.95 14.92 -16.45
C ASP A 103 3.51 15.33 -16.80
N ALA A 104 3.22 15.46 -18.08
CA ALA A 104 1.89 15.81 -18.59
C ALA A 104 0.77 14.83 -18.22
N ASN A 105 1.11 13.59 -17.84
CA ASN A 105 0.15 12.58 -17.40
C ASN A 105 -0.09 12.64 -15.88
N GLY A 106 0.63 13.50 -15.15
CA GLY A 106 0.57 13.60 -13.69
C GLY A 106 1.49 12.62 -12.97
N ASN A 107 2.41 11.95 -13.67
CA ASN A 107 3.40 11.10 -13.02
C ASN A 107 4.48 11.97 -12.38
N VAL A 108 4.85 11.66 -11.15
CA VAL A 108 5.87 12.38 -10.38
C VAL A 108 7.15 11.54 -10.34
N LYS A 109 8.31 12.15 -10.56
CA LYS A 109 9.64 11.55 -10.43
C LYS A 109 10.48 12.40 -9.49
N VAL A 110 11.25 11.76 -8.62
CA VAL A 110 12.17 12.39 -7.68
C VAL A 110 13.57 11.85 -7.95
N ASN A 111 14.41 12.59 -8.68
CA ASN A 111 15.84 12.33 -8.89
C ASN A 111 16.27 10.86 -9.09
N GLY A 112 15.49 10.06 -9.82
CA GLY A 112 15.75 8.62 -10.00
C GLY A 112 15.67 7.77 -8.73
N VAL A 113 15.29 8.37 -7.58
CA VAL A 113 15.07 7.71 -6.30
C VAL A 113 13.67 7.15 -6.22
N ALA A 114 12.67 7.92 -6.67
CA ALA A 114 11.28 7.50 -6.59
C ALA A 114 10.47 7.99 -7.79
N SER A 115 9.41 7.26 -8.12
CA SER A 115 8.37 7.72 -9.02
C SER A 115 7.00 7.29 -8.53
N VAL A 116 5.98 8.11 -8.76
CA VAL A 116 4.58 7.78 -8.53
C VAL A 116 3.82 8.08 -9.81
N ASP A 117 3.06 7.10 -10.32
CA ASP A 117 2.22 7.34 -11.49
C ASP A 117 0.85 7.92 -11.11
N ALA A 118 0.09 8.36 -12.10
CA ALA A 118 -1.24 8.92 -11.90
C ALA A 118 -2.26 7.92 -11.30
N ALA A 119 -1.99 6.62 -11.37
CA ALA A 119 -2.80 5.58 -10.74
C ALA A 119 -2.43 5.35 -9.27
N GLY A 120 -1.39 6.04 -8.76
CA GLY A 120 -0.89 5.94 -7.40
C GLY A 120 0.09 4.78 -7.19
N ASN A 121 0.58 4.15 -8.27
CA ASN A 121 1.61 3.14 -8.14
C ASN A 121 2.95 3.83 -7.89
N ALA A 122 3.66 3.41 -6.85
CA ALA A 122 4.93 3.96 -6.45
C ALA A 122 6.07 2.99 -6.75
N LYS A 123 7.17 3.52 -7.29
CA LYS A 123 8.45 2.83 -7.41
C LYS A 123 9.50 3.60 -6.62
N VAL A 124 10.32 2.91 -5.82
CA VAL A 124 11.44 3.50 -5.09
C VAL A 124 12.68 2.65 -5.30
N ALA A 125 13.78 3.27 -5.70
CA ALA A 125 15.10 2.64 -5.83
C ALA A 125 16.06 3.32 -4.85
N ALA A 126 16.51 2.58 -3.83
CA ALA A 126 17.47 3.07 -2.85
C ALA A 126 18.38 1.94 -2.37
N GLY A 127 19.69 2.20 -2.31
CA GLY A 127 20.66 1.26 -1.72
C GLY A 127 20.73 -0.11 -2.40
N GLY A 128 20.44 -0.20 -3.70
CA GLY A 128 20.46 -1.46 -4.46
C GLY A 128 19.23 -2.35 -4.26
N ALA A 129 18.18 -1.83 -3.62
CA ALA A 129 16.86 -2.43 -3.57
C ALA A 129 15.86 -1.60 -4.37
N GLU A 130 14.92 -2.27 -5.01
CA GLU A 130 13.78 -1.68 -5.70
C GLU A 130 12.49 -2.12 -5.01
N ILE A 131 11.62 -1.14 -4.73
CA ILE A 131 10.29 -1.34 -4.15
C ILE A 131 9.28 -0.86 -5.18
N GLU A 132 8.35 -1.72 -5.57
CA GLU A 132 7.20 -1.38 -6.40
C GLU A 132 5.92 -1.67 -5.61
N ALA A 133 5.09 -0.64 -5.41
CA ALA A 133 3.85 -0.73 -4.65
C ALA A 133 2.70 -0.20 -5.51
N GLY A 134 1.70 -1.05 -5.75
CA GLY A 134 0.40 -0.68 -6.31
C GLY A 134 -0.72 -1.00 -5.32
N LYS A 135 -1.96 -0.84 -5.77
CA LYS A 135 -3.16 -0.98 -4.92
C LYS A 135 -3.25 -2.32 -4.18
N ASP A 136 -2.94 -3.42 -4.86
CA ASP A 136 -3.09 -4.78 -4.34
C ASP A 136 -1.77 -5.57 -4.36
N LYS A 137 -0.69 -4.97 -4.86
CA LYS A 137 0.60 -5.65 -5.05
C LYS A 137 1.73 -4.83 -4.46
N VAL A 138 2.61 -5.47 -3.70
CA VAL A 138 3.89 -4.90 -3.27
C VAL A 138 5.00 -5.89 -3.62
N GLU A 139 6.04 -5.41 -4.29
CA GLU A 139 7.23 -6.19 -4.62
C GLU A 139 8.47 -5.44 -4.13
N VAL A 140 9.32 -6.13 -3.39
CA VAL A 140 10.63 -5.64 -2.97
C VAL A 140 11.67 -6.60 -3.54
N SER A 141 12.62 -6.08 -4.31
CA SER A 141 13.70 -6.88 -4.87
C SER A 141 15.05 -6.25 -4.53
N GLY A 142 16.05 -7.09 -4.26
CA GLY A 142 17.41 -6.65 -3.99
C GLY A 142 18.38 -7.83 -3.99
N ALA A 143 19.66 -7.56 -3.71
CA ALA A 143 20.70 -8.59 -3.73
C ALA A 143 20.43 -9.78 -2.78
N GLY A 144 19.64 -9.57 -1.72
CA GLY A 144 19.29 -10.60 -0.73
C GLY A 144 18.06 -11.46 -1.10
N GLY A 145 17.37 -11.15 -2.20
CA GLY A 145 16.18 -11.87 -2.62
C GLY A 145 15.00 -10.96 -2.98
N THR A 146 13.81 -11.57 -3.06
CA THR A 146 12.57 -10.88 -3.45
C THR A 146 11.45 -11.18 -2.47
N VAL A 147 10.68 -10.16 -2.09
CA VAL A 147 9.43 -10.27 -1.35
C VAL A 147 8.30 -9.81 -2.26
N LYS A 148 7.26 -10.62 -2.40
CA LYS A 148 6.07 -10.33 -3.18
C LYS A 148 4.84 -10.49 -2.30
N VAL A 149 3.98 -9.50 -2.30
CA VAL A 149 2.66 -9.55 -1.67
C VAL A 149 1.64 -9.24 -2.75
N ASP A 150 0.67 -10.13 -2.95
CA ASP A 150 -0.44 -9.99 -3.89
C ASP A 150 -1.74 -10.26 -3.12
N GLY A 151 -2.41 -9.17 -2.72
CA GLY A 151 -3.54 -9.19 -1.81
C GLY A 151 -3.20 -9.87 -0.48
N ALA A 152 -3.84 -11.00 -0.20
CA ALA A 152 -3.61 -11.79 1.02
C ALA A 152 -2.47 -12.82 0.91
N LYS A 153 -1.86 -12.98 -0.27
CA LYS A 153 -0.81 -13.97 -0.51
C LYS A 153 0.55 -13.30 -0.43
N GLY A 154 1.39 -13.79 0.48
CA GLY A 154 2.79 -13.41 0.59
C GLY A 154 3.71 -14.50 0.06
N GLU A 155 4.74 -14.10 -0.68
CA GLU A 155 5.84 -14.94 -1.10
C GLU A 155 7.17 -14.24 -0.77
N VAL A 156 8.09 -14.95 -0.14
CA VAL A 156 9.46 -14.49 0.13
C VAL A 156 10.42 -15.48 -0.50
N VAL A 157 11.34 -15.01 -1.33
CA VAL A 157 12.38 -15.82 -1.96
C VAL A 157 13.75 -15.26 -1.57
N ALA A 158 14.62 -16.11 -1.02
CA ALA A 158 15.99 -15.78 -0.65
C ALA A 158 16.92 -16.95 -1.01
N GLY A 159 17.68 -16.81 -2.10
CA GLY A 159 18.46 -17.92 -2.66
C GLY A 159 17.54 -19.09 -3.06
N ASP A 160 17.85 -20.28 -2.57
CA ASP A 160 17.06 -21.51 -2.81
C ASP A 160 15.86 -21.66 -1.86
N ALA A 161 15.68 -20.73 -0.93
CA ALA A 161 14.58 -20.73 0.02
C ALA A 161 13.39 -19.94 -0.53
N LYS A 162 12.19 -20.53 -0.44
CA LYS A 162 10.92 -19.92 -0.82
C LYS A 162 9.90 -20.12 0.31
N VAL A 163 9.35 -19.05 0.83
CA VAL A 163 8.28 -19.05 1.83
C VAL A 163 7.01 -18.57 1.17
N THR A 164 5.92 -19.30 1.37
CA THR A 164 4.58 -18.95 0.89
C THR A 164 3.56 -19.15 2.01
N ASP A 165 2.30 -18.80 1.77
CA ASP A 165 1.16 -19.14 2.61
C ASP A 165 1.00 -20.65 2.85
N LYS A 166 1.53 -21.49 1.95
CA LYS A 166 1.47 -22.95 2.03
C LYS A 166 2.61 -23.59 2.80
N GLY A 167 3.65 -22.82 3.15
CA GLY A 167 4.83 -23.34 3.83
C GLY A 167 6.16 -22.85 3.25
N VAL A 168 7.23 -23.56 3.60
CA VAL A 168 8.62 -23.22 3.29
C VAL A 168 9.22 -24.30 2.39
N GLU A 169 9.87 -23.91 1.31
CA GLU A 169 10.65 -24.79 0.43
C GLU A 169 12.12 -24.36 0.47
N VAL A 170 13.05 -25.29 0.68
CA VAL A 170 14.50 -25.03 0.63
C VAL A 170 15.19 -26.17 -0.08
N GLY A 171 15.85 -25.91 -1.21
CA GLY A 171 16.61 -26.94 -1.95
C GLY A 171 15.76 -28.16 -2.33
N GLY A 172 14.47 -27.94 -2.64
CA GLY A 172 13.50 -28.98 -2.98
C GLY A 172 12.81 -29.68 -1.81
N VAL A 173 13.23 -29.43 -0.56
CA VAL A 173 12.53 -29.91 0.64
C VAL A 173 11.36 -28.97 0.93
N LYS A 174 10.14 -29.51 1.02
CA LYS A 174 8.92 -28.74 1.34
C LYS A 174 8.46 -29.01 2.76
N VAL A 175 8.20 -27.97 3.52
CA VAL A 175 7.63 -28.01 4.86
C VAL A 175 6.31 -27.25 4.83
N GLY A 176 5.20 -27.95 5.04
CA GLY A 176 3.87 -27.36 5.05
C GLY A 176 2.98 -27.95 6.14
N PRO A 177 1.70 -27.56 6.20
CA PRO A 177 0.76 -28.09 7.19
C PRO A 177 0.54 -29.62 7.06
N GLY A 178 0.86 -30.21 5.90
CA GLY A 178 0.84 -31.66 5.66
C GLY A 178 2.10 -32.42 6.11
N GLY A 179 3.11 -31.74 6.67
CA GLY A 179 4.38 -32.33 7.08
C GLY A 179 5.57 -31.93 6.20
N ILE A 180 6.60 -32.77 6.20
CA ILE A 180 7.87 -32.55 5.51
C ILE A 180 7.96 -33.51 4.31
N GLU A 181 8.14 -32.96 3.11
CA GLU A 181 8.41 -33.71 1.88
C GLU A 181 9.87 -33.51 1.47
N VAL A 182 10.63 -34.60 1.42
CA VAL A 182 12.04 -34.60 0.97
C VAL A 182 12.13 -35.42 -0.33
N PRO A 183 12.60 -34.84 -1.44
CA PRO A 183 12.80 -35.58 -2.69
C PRO A 183 13.70 -36.81 -2.49
N GLY A 184 13.28 -37.97 -3.00
CA GLY A 184 14.06 -39.21 -2.93
C GLY A 184 13.99 -39.96 -1.59
N VAL A 185 13.42 -39.37 -0.54
CA VAL A 185 13.19 -40.06 0.73
C VAL A 185 11.75 -40.54 0.78
N LYS A 186 11.54 -41.82 0.46
CA LYS A 186 10.26 -42.47 0.77
C LYS A 186 10.24 -42.75 2.26
N VAL A 187 9.72 -41.80 3.05
CA VAL A 187 9.50 -42.05 4.48
C VAL A 187 8.51 -43.22 4.55
N PRO A 188 8.91 -44.41 5.06
CA PRO A 188 7.96 -45.49 5.27
C PRO A 188 6.89 -44.94 6.21
N GLY A 189 5.62 -45.08 5.85
CA GLY A 189 4.46 -44.38 6.43
C GLY A 189 4.26 -44.54 7.94
N GLY A 190 5.17 -43.98 8.73
CA GLY A 190 4.99 -43.65 10.12
C GLY A 190 4.46 -42.24 10.16
N SER A 191 3.23 -42.08 10.63
CA SER A 191 2.71 -40.80 11.08
C SER A 191 3.73 -40.15 12.01
N ALA A 192 4.48 -39.18 11.49
CA ALA A 192 5.32 -38.32 12.30
C ALA A 192 4.39 -37.36 13.03
N GLY A 193 3.89 -37.82 14.19
CA GLY A 193 3.23 -37.00 15.18
C GLY A 193 4.24 -35.98 15.73
N GLY A 194 4.33 -34.82 15.07
CA GLY A 194 4.74 -33.61 15.75
C GLY A 194 3.69 -33.30 16.81
N SER A 195 4.10 -33.28 18.07
CA SER A 195 3.32 -32.76 19.20
C SER A 195 3.01 -31.28 18.97
N ALA A 196 1.99 -31.01 18.18
CA ALA A 196 1.10 -29.88 18.38
C ALA A 196 -0.17 -30.46 19.00
N GLY A 197 -0.42 -30.10 20.26
CA GLY A 197 -1.64 -30.49 20.97
C GLY A 197 -2.86 -30.12 20.13
N GLY A 198 -3.75 -31.10 19.93
CA GLY A 198 -5.06 -30.85 19.34
C GLY A 198 -5.35 -31.67 18.09
N SER A 199 -5.69 -32.94 18.29
CA SER A 199 -6.86 -33.48 17.59
C SER A 199 -7.46 -34.62 18.39
N ALA A 200 -8.55 -34.28 19.06
CA ALA A 200 -9.54 -35.20 19.60
C ALA A 200 -10.23 -35.94 18.45
N GLY A 201 -9.51 -36.86 17.80
CA GLY A 201 -10.11 -37.86 16.95
C GLY A 201 -10.43 -39.07 17.81
N SER A 202 -11.72 -39.31 18.08
CA SER A 202 -12.24 -40.54 18.69
C SER A 202 -12.01 -41.72 17.74
N ALA A 203 -10.76 -42.14 17.56
CA ALA A 203 -10.44 -43.33 16.79
C ALA A 203 -11.01 -44.55 17.55
N LYS A 204 -11.77 -45.41 16.86
CA LYS A 204 -12.33 -46.60 17.52
C LYS A 204 -11.26 -47.63 17.88
N SER A 205 -10.09 -47.66 17.23
CA SER A 205 -8.94 -48.51 17.59
C SER A 205 -7.69 -48.04 16.83
N GLY A 206 -6.49 -48.21 17.37
CA GLY A 206 -5.24 -47.75 16.72
C GLY A 206 -3.97 -47.85 17.56
N GLY A 207 -2.81 -47.82 16.90
CA GLY A 207 -1.50 -47.93 17.56
C GLY A 207 -0.73 -46.60 17.61
N CYS A 208 0.12 -46.45 18.62
CA CYS A 208 1.03 -45.33 18.80
C CYS A 208 2.47 -45.84 18.99
N SER A 209 3.18 -46.00 17.88
CA SER A 209 4.56 -46.51 17.90
C SER A 209 5.58 -45.46 18.35
N SER A 210 5.33 -44.17 18.08
CA SER A 210 6.21 -43.05 18.46
C SER A 210 6.07 -42.62 19.93
N GLY A 211 5.01 -43.04 20.61
CA GLY A 211 4.69 -42.59 21.97
C GLY A 211 3.99 -41.23 22.00
N GLY A 212 3.63 -40.78 23.21
CA GLY A 212 3.06 -39.45 23.46
C GLY A 212 1.64 -39.21 22.92
N CYS A 213 0.99 -40.22 22.34
CA CYS A 213 -0.33 -40.05 21.74
C CYS A 213 -1.44 -39.88 22.79
N ALA A 214 -2.45 -39.07 22.45
CA ALA A 214 -3.74 -39.05 23.14
C ALA A 214 -4.69 -40.03 22.44
N GLN A 215 -5.13 -41.06 23.15
CA GLN A 215 -5.98 -42.13 22.63
C GLN A 215 -7.29 -42.17 23.44
N ASN A 216 -8.32 -41.57 22.88
CA ASN A 216 -9.59 -41.38 23.57
C ASN A 216 -10.67 -42.28 22.97
N CYS A 217 -11.24 -43.16 23.78
CA CYS A 217 -12.42 -43.94 23.44
C CYS A 217 -13.68 -43.17 23.82
N ALA A 218 -14.63 -43.05 22.91
CA ALA A 218 -15.92 -42.42 23.16
C ALA A 218 -16.79 -43.27 24.12
N ASP A 219 -17.79 -42.63 24.74
CA ASP A 219 -18.75 -43.30 25.62
C ASP A 219 -19.51 -44.42 24.89
N SER A 220 -19.76 -45.53 25.58
CA SER A 220 -20.39 -46.76 25.01
C SER A 220 -19.66 -47.35 23.79
N GLY A 221 -18.42 -46.92 23.51
CA GLY A 221 -17.59 -47.42 22.43
C GLY A 221 -16.92 -48.75 22.76
N SER A 222 -16.38 -49.42 21.74
CA SER A 222 -15.45 -50.54 21.90
C SER A 222 -14.13 -50.16 21.26
N CYS A 223 -13.07 -50.06 22.07
CA CYS A 223 -11.77 -49.57 21.61
C CYS A 223 -10.60 -50.45 21.99
N LYS A 224 -9.66 -50.61 21.05
CA LYS A 224 -8.37 -51.24 21.28
C LYS A 224 -7.24 -50.30 20.88
N PHE A 225 -6.40 -49.92 21.84
CA PHE A 225 -5.25 -49.07 21.61
C PHE A 225 -3.95 -49.70 22.09
N THR A 226 -2.92 -49.57 21.26
CA THR A 226 -1.55 -49.99 21.60
C THR A 226 -0.63 -48.77 21.64
N CYS A 227 0.30 -48.76 22.59
CA CYS A 227 1.30 -47.70 22.76
C CYS A 227 2.67 -48.33 23.01
N SER A 228 3.45 -48.45 21.92
CA SER A 228 4.79 -49.03 21.98
C SER A 228 5.87 -48.00 22.30
N GLY A 229 5.65 -46.72 21.96
CA GLY A 229 6.63 -45.65 22.22
C GLY A 229 6.55 -45.03 23.62
N GLY A 230 5.59 -45.44 24.45
CA GLY A 230 5.43 -44.96 25.83
C GLY A 230 4.81 -43.56 25.95
N ASN A 231 4.62 -43.08 27.18
CA ASN A 231 4.08 -41.74 27.48
C ASN A 231 2.69 -41.44 26.88
N CYS A 232 1.93 -42.45 26.47
CA CYS A 232 0.61 -42.22 25.90
C CYS A 232 -0.42 -41.87 26.99
N LYS A 233 -1.37 -41.02 26.63
CA LYS A 233 -2.55 -40.71 27.44
C LYS A 233 -3.77 -41.43 26.86
N GLN A 234 -4.14 -42.55 27.48
CA GLN A 234 -5.24 -43.42 27.05
C GLN A 234 -6.44 -43.18 27.97
N SER A 235 -7.59 -42.82 27.41
CA SER A 235 -8.79 -42.45 28.16
C SER A 235 -10.01 -43.19 27.63
N CYS A 236 -10.71 -43.90 28.52
CA CYS A 236 -11.92 -44.66 28.21
C CYS A 236 -13.17 -43.91 28.64
N GLY A 237 -14.12 -43.73 27.71
CA GLY A 237 -15.44 -43.16 27.97
C GLY A 237 -16.29 -44.00 28.93
N ALA A 238 -17.35 -43.41 29.46
CA ALA A 238 -18.29 -44.10 30.34
C ALA A 238 -19.02 -45.23 29.59
N LYS A 239 -19.27 -46.36 30.27
CA LYS A 239 -19.93 -47.55 29.70
C LYS A 239 -19.25 -48.15 28.45
N ALA A 240 -18.03 -47.74 28.13
CA ALA A 240 -17.26 -48.25 27.00
C ALA A 240 -16.51 -49.54 27.36
N SER A 241 -16.11 -50.31 26.35
CA SER A 241 -15.22 -51.46 26.47
C SER A 241 -13.85 -51.11 25.88
N CYS A 242 -12.82 -51.00 26.71
CA CYS A 242 -11.50 -50.50 26.31
C CYS A 242 -10.39 -51.50 26.60
N GLN A 243 -9.58 -51.82 25.58
CA GLN A 243 -8.33 -52.56 25.72
C GLN A 243 -7.16 -51.62 25.45
N PHE A 244 -6.39 -51.30 26.48
CA PHE A 244 -5.23 -50.40 26.41
C PHE A 244 -3.96 -51.19 26.71
N GLU A 245 -3.04 -51.24 25.76
CA GLU A 245 -1.75 -51.92 25.92
C GLU A 245 -0.61 -50.89 25.81
N CYS A 246 0.18 -50.75 26.87
CA CYS A 246 1.34 -49.87 26.92
C CYS A 246 2.62 -50.68 27.15
N SER A 247 3.36 -50.94 26.08
CA SER A 247 4.66 -51.63 26.15
C SER A 247 5.83 -50.67 26.31
N GLY A 248 5.69 -49.40 25.92
CA GLY A 248 6.76 -48.39 26.06
C GLY A 248 6.88 -47.76 27.46
N GLY A 249 5.95 -48.05 28.37
CA GLY A 249 5.96 -47.53 29.75
C GLY A 249 5.52 -46.07 29.89
N ASN A 250 5.41 -45.60 31.13
CA ASN A 250 5.02 -44.22 31.50
C ASN A 250 3.66 -43.76 30.94
N CYS A 251 2.77 -44.68 30.59
CA CYS A 251 1.46 -44.33 30.08
C CYS A 251 0.49 -43.92 31.20
N THR A 252 -0.41 -42.98 30.89
CA THR A 252 -1.57 -42.70 31.74
C THR A 252 -2.81 -43.36 31.13
N GLN A 253 -3.37 -44.35 31.81
CA GLN A 253 -4.54 -45.11 31.42
C GLN A 253 -5.68 -44.79 32.39
N ALA A 254 -6.76 -44.18 31.91
CA ALA A 254 -7.87 -43.75 32.75
C ALA A 254 -9.21 -44.28 32.25
N CYS A 255 -10.02 -44.83 33.15
CA CYS A 255 -11.33 -45.38 32.85
C CYS A 255 -12.44 -44.69 33.66
N LYS A 256 -13.45 -44.20 32.95
CA LYS A 256 -14.63 -43.58 33.57
C LYS A 256 -15.61 -44.61 34.11
N ALA A 257 -16.43 -44.20 35.07
CA ALA A 257 -17.39 -45.07 35.74
C ALA A 257 -18.29 -45.87 34.77
N GLY A 258 -18.55 -47.13 35.13
CA GLY A 258 -19.39 -48.06 34.37
C GLY A 258 -18.75 -48.63 33.10
N SER A 259 -17.50 -48.28 32.77
CA SER A 259 -16.76 -48.90 31.65
C SER A 259 -16.14 -50.24 32.03
N SER A 260 -15.82 -51.05 31.02
CA SER A 260 -15.03 -52.28 31.13
C SER A 260 -13.66 -52.05 30.50
N CYS A 261 -12.60 -52.11 31.30
CA CYS A 261 -11.25 -51.78 30.86
C CYS A 261 -10.25 -52.92 31.09
N ASP A 262 -9.55 -53.32 30.04
CA ASP A 262 -8.35 -54.15 30.09
C ASP A 262 -7.11 -53.24 29.94
N LEU A 263 -6.41 -52.99 31.05
CA LEU A 263 -5.27 -52.09 31.16
C LEU A 263 -3.96 -52.87 31.30
N GLY A 264 -3.25 -53.03 30.19
CA GLY A 264 -1.94 -53.67 30.13
C GLY A 264 -0.79 -52.66 30.13
N CYS A 265 0.18 -52.90 31.01
CA CYS A 265 1.44 -52.15 31.06
C CYS A 265 2.64 -53.09 31.23
N SER A 266 3.34 -53.39 30.15
CA SER A 266 4.58 -54.18 30.22
C SER A 266 5.82 -53.31 30.38
N GLY A 267 5.79 -52.04 29.95
CA GLY A 267 6.94 -51.13 30.02
C GLY A 267 7.21 -50.47 31.37
N GLY A 268 6.35 -50.69 32.38
CA GLY A 268 6.49 -50.09 33.71
C GLY A 268 6.04 -48.62 33.81
N ASN A 269 5.98 -48.11 35.04
CA ASN A 269 5.65 -46.72 35.39
C ASN A 269 4.30 -46.20 34.86
N CYS A 270 3.36 -47.09 34.52
CA CYS A 270 2.04 -46.66 34.06
C CYS A 270 1.15 -46.24 35.24
N LYS A 271 0.42 -45.13 35.07
CA LYS A 271 -0.65 -44.70 35.98
C LYS A 271 -2.00 -45.22 35.47
N ARG A 272 -2.67 -46.07 36.24
CA ARG A 272 -3.88 -46.81 35.84
C ARG A 272 -5.07 -46.48 36.75
N ASP A 273 -5.89 -45.52 36.35
CA ASP A 273 -7.05 -45.06 37.12
C ASP A 273 -8.34 -45.75 36.68
N CYS A 274 -9.11 -46.23 37.66
CA CYS A 274 -10.35 -46.99 37.47
C CYS A 274 -11.50 -46.48 38.33
N SER A 275 -11.68 -45.17 38.39
CA SER A 275 -12.74 -44.47 39.13
C SER A 275 -14.16 -44.95 38.78
N GLY A 276 -14.60 -46.05 39.41
CA GLY A 276 -15.94 -46.66 39.26
C GLY A 276 -16.11 -47.57 38.04
N ALA A 277 -15.02 -48.01 37.41
CA ALA A 277 -15.01 -48.90 36.24
C ALA A 277 -14.68 -50.36 36.62
N THR A 278 -15.12 -51.31 35.82
CA THR A 278 -14.64 -52.70 35.90
C THR A 278 -13.30 -52.77 35.19
N CYS A 279 -12.21 -52.92 35.95
CA CYS A 279 -10.86 -52.91 35.39
C CYS A 279 -10.11 -54.23 35.63
N LYS A 280 -9.54 -54.78 34.56
CA LYS A 280 -8.45 -55.74 34.62
C LYS A 280 -7.14 -55.00 34.42
N LYS A 281 -6.24 -55.12 35.39
CA LYS A 281 -4.93 -54.45 35.38
C LYS A 281 -3.83 -55.50 35.29
N THR A 282 -3.03 -55.46 34.23
CA THR A 282 -1.80 -56.25 34.14
C THR A 282 -0.60 -55.31 34.13
N CYS A 283 0.38 -55.60 34.99
CA CYS A 283 1.65 -54.89 34.97
C CYS A 283 2.78 -55.91 35.08
N SER A 284 3.64 -55.93 34.08
CA SER A 284 4.82 -56.81 34.03
C SER A 284 6.13 -56.03 34.23
N GLY A 285 6.11 -54.71 34.11
CA GLY A 285 7.25 -53.86 34.47
C GLY A 285 7.13 -53.31 35.90
N ASP A 286 8.16 -52.61 36.36
CA ASP A 286 8.17 -51.98 37.69
C ASP A 286 7.41 -50.64 37.70
N GLY A 287 6.99 -50.18 38.88
CA GLY A 287 6.51 -48.79 39.08
C GLY A 287 5.08 -48.48 38.60
N CYS A 288 4.28 -49.47 38.23
CA CYS A 288 2.87 -49.22 37.94
C CYS A 288 2.09 -48.75 39.19
N SER A 289 1.25 -47.74 39.03
CA SER A 289 0.44 -47.18 40.11
C SER A 289 -1.03 -47.04 39.72
N GLY A 290 -1.90 -46.93 40.74
CA GLY A 290 -3.35 -46.74 40.57
C GLY A 290 -4.14 -48.03 40.58
#